data_AF-A0A7W5VXK8-F1
#
_entry.id   AF-A0A7W5VXK8-F1
#
_cell.length_a   1.000
_cell.length_b   1.000
_cell.length_c   1.000
_cell.angle_alpha   90.00
_cell.angle_beta   90.00
_cell.angle_gamma   90.00
#
_symmetry.space_group_name_H-M   'P 1'
#
loop_
_entity.id
_entity.type
_entity.pdbx_description
1 polymer ?
#
loop_
_entity_poly.entity_id
_entity_poly.type
_entity_poly.pdbx_seq_one_letter_code
_entity_poly.pdbx_strand_id
1 'polypeptide(L)'
;MDIKEIRNRAQGVAPGEVTASELEYARNILISSQGNISSALYVVGLCGDASDATLIERYLSGPTRDIYGELALKALCRYLGLVKRYRELLRLLIMSDDDIGWENSRMSAINLADVYLEKFQDNELGCRLSRIMLNEADRDRLAARNILVHILELKSELAEPFPVVFDINSDDSKTIAAAAERRFHCSTPAALLH
;
A
#
# COMPACT_ATOMS: atom_id res chain seq x y z
N MET A 1 27.37 4.47 -12.39
CA MET A 1 25.96 4.25 -12.81
C MET A 1 25.09 4.98 -11.80
N ASP A 2 24.19 5.88 -12.20
CA ASP A 2 23.33 6.60 -11.25
C ASP A 2 22.00 5.84 -11.08
N ILE A 3 21.81 5.27 -9.89
CA ILE A 3 20.59 4.54 -9.55
C ILE A 3 19.33 5.42 -9.55
N LYS A 4 19.44 6.74 -9.36
CA LYS A 4 18.30 7.66 -9.45
C LYS A 4 17.79 7.80 -10.88
N GLU A 5 18.70 7.87 -11.86
CA GLU A 5 18.34 7.93 -13.27
C GLU A 5 17.69 6.62 -13.74
N ILE A 6 18.25 5.47 -13.32
CA ILE A 6 17.67 4.15 -13.59
C ILE A 6 16.26 4.05 -12.99
N ARG A 7 16.09 4.47 -11.73
CA ARG A 7 14.78 4.51 -11.07
C ARG A 7 13.77 5.35 -11.84
N ASN A 8 14.15 6.55 -12.30
CA ASN A 8 13.24 7.42 -13.05
C ASN A 8 12.77 6.75 -14.35
N ARG A 9 13.64 6.01 -15.05
CA ARG A 9 13.26 5.19 -16.21
C ARG A 9 12.36 4.02 -15.83
N ALA A 10 12.70 3.27 -14.78
CA ALA A 10 11.89 2.17 -14.25
C ALA A 10 10.45 2.61 -13.94
N GLN A 11 10.27 3.83 -13.40
CA GLN A 11 8.98 4.41 -13.06
C GLN A 11 8.23 5.03 -14.24
N GLY A 12 8.82 5.06 -15.44
CA GLY A 12 8.26 5.74 -16.61
C GLY A 12 8.29 7.28 -16.53
N VAL A 13 9.02 7.85 -15.58
CA VAL A 13 9.20 9.31 -15.43
C VAL A 13 10.21 9.84 -16.46
N ALA A 14 11.17 9.02 -16.84
CA ALA A 14 12.15 9.32 -17.89
C ALA A 14 12.06 8.28 -19.01
N PRO A 15 12.36 8.65 -20.26
CA PRO A 15 12.34 7.71 -21.39
C PRO A 15 13.48 6.69 -21.30
N GLY A 16 13.23 5.49 -21.83
CA GLY A 16 14.22 4.41 -21.97
C GLY A 16 13.94 3.22 -21.05
N GLU A 17 14.39 2.04 -21.46
CA GLU A 17 14.22 0.79 -20.72
C GLU A 17 15.37 0.57 -19.74
N VAL A 18 15.11 -0.14 -18.64
CA VAL A 18 16.15 -0.58 -17.71
C VAL A 18 16.83 -1.82 -18.26
N THR A 19 18.15 -1.78 -18.43
CA THR A 19 18.91 -2.92 -18.96
C THR A 19 19.17 -3.98 -17.88
N ALA A 20 19.49 -5.21 -18.30
CA ALA A 20 19.84 -6.29 -17.37
C ALA A 20 21.02 -5.93 -16.45
N SER A 21 22.04 -5.23 -16.96
CA SER A 21 23.17 -4.76 -16.15
C SER A 21 22.80 -3.69 -15.13
N GLU A 22 21.80 -2.86 -15.44
CA GLU A 22 21.29 -1.83 -14.52
C GLU A 22 20.43 -2.44 -13.42
N LEU A 23 19.62 -3.44 -13.76
CA LEU A 23 18.89 -4.23 -12.78
C LEU A 23 19.86 -4.98 -11.85
N GLU A 24 20.92 -5.58 -12.40
CA GLU A 24 21.94 -6.26 -11.60
C GLU A 24 22.70 -5.28 -10.69
N TYR A 25 22.96 -4.06 -11.16
CA TYR A 25 23.51 -3.01 -10.31
C TYR A 25 22.57 -2.65 -9.15
N ALA A 26 21.26 -2.55 -9.39
CA ALA A 26 20.28 -2.32 -8.33
C ALA A 26 20.21 -3.51 -7.33
N ARG A 27 20.28 -4.75 -7.82
CA ARG A 27 20.36 -5.94 -6.95
C ARG A 27 21.59 -5.87 -6.05
N ASN A 28 22.75 -5.51 -6.59
CA ASN A 28 23.99 -5.40 -5.82
C ASN A 28 23.94 -4.32 -4.72
N ILE A 29 23.21 -3.22 -4.94
CA ILE A 29 22.92 -2.22 -3.89
C ILE A 29 22.12 -2.85 -2.75
N LEU A 30 21.08 -3.63 -3.06
CA LEU A 30 20.28 -4.32 -2.02
C LEU A 30 21.06 -5.45 -1.33
N ILE A 31 21.92 -6.17 -2.07
CA ILE A 31 22.75 -7.25 -1.51
C ILE A 31 23.74 -6.67 -0.51
N SER A 32 24.48 -5.64 -0.90
CA SER A 32 25.50 -4.99 -0.08
C SER A 32 24.91 -4.09 1.02
N SER A 33 23.64 -3.70 0.89
CA SER A 33 22.99 -2.68 1.73
C SER A 33 23.76 -1.35 1.75
N GLN A 34 24.43 -1.02 0.65
CA GLN A 34 25.20 0.21 0.49
C GLN A 34 24.73 1.01 -0.73
N GLY A 35 24.63 2.33 -0.55
CA GLY A 35 24.13 3.25 -1.57
C GLY A 35 22.67 3.62 -1.37
N ASN A 36 21.98 3.98 -2.46
CA ASN A 36 20.59 4.43 -2.39
C ASN A 36 19.62 3.25 -2.47
N ILE A 37 19.30 2.69 -1.30
CA ILE A 37 18.41 1.54 -1.13
C ILE A 37 17.01 1.83 -1.68
N SER A 38 16.44 3.01 -1.41
CA SER A 38 15.10 3.35 -1.87
C SER A 38 15.00 3.31 -3.39
N SER A 39 15.97 3.87 -4.11
CA SER A 39 15.99 3.78 -5.57
C SER A 39 16.16 2.34 -6.06
N ALA A 40 17.01 1.55 -5.40
CA ALA A 40 17.20 0.15 -5.76
C ALA A 40 15.94 -0.71 -5.53
N LEU A 41 15.19 -0.47 -4.44
CA LEU A 41 13.91 -1.14 -4.18
C LEU A 41 12.88 -0.86 -5.27
N TYR A 42 12.81 0.38 -5.77
CA TYR A 42 11.95 0.72 -6.90
C TYR A 42 12.37 -0.01 -8.19
N VAL A 43 13.66 0.02 -8.52
CA VAL A 43 14.18 -0.62 -9.74
C VAL A 43 13.95 -2.12 -9.71
N VAL A 44 14.34 -2.80 -8.63
CA VAL A 44 14.16 -4.26 -8.51
C VAL A 44 12.68 -4.61 -8.44
N GLY A 45 11.86 -3.83 -7.74
CA GLY A 45 10.42 -4.08 -7.68
C GLY A 45 9.73 -3.98 -9.05
N LEU A 46 10.06 -2.95 -9.84
CA LEU A 46 9.38 -2.67 -11.12
C LEU A 46 9.93 -3.47 -12.30
N CYS A 47 11.22 -3.81 -12.28
CA CYS A 47 11.89 -4.45 -13.41
C CYS A 47 12.40 -5.87 -13.10
N GLY A 48 12.36 -6.31 -11.84
CA GLY A 48 12.73 -7.64 -11.41
C GLY A 48 11.60 -8.66 -11.55
N ASP A 49 11.79 -9.82 -10.92
CA ASP A 49 10.81 -10.90 -10.94
C ASP A 49 10.63 -11.55 -9.55
N ALA A 50 9.79 -12.58 -9.47
CA ALA A 50 9.47 -13.24 -8.21
C ALA A 50 10.69 -13.81 -7.46
N SER A 51 11.79 -14.11 -8.15
CA SER A 51 13.03 -14.59 -7.54
C SER A 51 13.76 -13.51 -6.72
N ASP A 52 13.50 -12.24 -7.01
CA ASP A 52 14.05 -11.10 -6.27
C ASP A 52 13.37 -10.88 -4.91
N ALA A 53 12.31 -11.61 -4.58
CA ALA A 53 11.56 -11.44 -3.34
C ALA A 53 12.45 -11.51 -2.09
N THR A 54 13.31 -12.53 -1.99
CA THR A 54 14.18 -12.75 -0.83
C THR A 54 15.24 -11.64 -0.67
N LEU A 55 15.58 -10.95 -1.76
CA LEU A 55 16.45 -9.78 -1.69
C LEU A 55 15.74 -8.61 -1.01
N ILE A 56 14.44 -8.43 -1.25
CA ILE A 56 13.64 -7.33 -0.69
C ILE A 56 13.14 -7.65 0.73
N GLU A 57 12.82 -8.92 1.03
CA GLU A 57 12.28 -9.36 2.33
C GLU A 57 13.15 -8.97 3.52
N ARG A 58 14.47 -8.88 3.33
CA ARG A 58 15.40 -8.43 4.38
C ARG A 58 15.10 -7.03 4.89
N TYR A 59 14.42 -6.19 4.10
CA TYR A 59 14.03 -4.83 4.47
C TYR A 59 12.67 -4.75 5.16
N LEU A 60 11.92 -5.86 5.26
CA LEU A 60 10.76 -5.98 6.13
C LEU A 60 11.14 -6.33 7.58
N SER A 61 12.42 -6.63 7.81
CA SER A 61 12.96 -7.05 9.10
C SER A 61 14.29 -6.36 9.39
N GLY A 62 14.77 -6.46 10.63
CA GLY A 62 16.06 -5.87 11.02
C GLY A 62 16.05 -4.35 11.22
N PRO A 63 17.23 -3.73 11.29
CA PRO A 63 17.40 -2.36 11.81
C PRO A 63 16.96 -1.26 10.85
N THR A 64 16.78 -1.57 9.56
CA THR A 64 16.40 -0.57 8.54
C THR A 64 14.92 -0.65 8.15
N ARG A 65 14.14 -1.51 8.82
CA ARG A 65 12.72 -1.71 8.53
C ARG A 65 11.89 -0.43 8.70
N ASP A 66 12.20 0.40 9.68
CA ASP A 66 11.47 1.67 9.91
C ASP A 66 11.75 2.70 8.80
N ILE A 67 12.82 2.50 8.02
CA ILE A 67 13.21 3.38 6.90
C ILE A 67 12.68 2.84 5.57
N TYR A 68 12.79 1.52 5.35
CA TYR A 68 12.54 0.90 4.04
C TYR A 68 11.37 -0.08 4.01
N GLY A 69 10.77 -0.42 5.15
CA GLY A 69 9.74 -1.46 5.28
C GLY A 69 8.50 -1.18 4.45
N GLU A 70 8.01 0.07 4.43
CA GLU A 70 6.90 0.49 3.56
C GLU A 70 7.21 0.20 2.09
N LEU A 71 8.36 0.69 1.61
CA LEU A 71 8.73 0.58 0.20
C LEU A 71 9.03 -0.88 -0.18
N ALA A 72 9.63 -1.65 0.72
CA ALA A 72 9.87 -3.07 0.53
C ALA A 72 8.54 -3.84 0.40
N LEU A 73 7.57 -3.58 1.29
CA LEU A 73 6.26 -4.23 1.24
C LEU A 73 5.52 -3.87 -0.05
N LYS A 74 5.58 -2.60 -0.46
CA LYS A 74 5.01 -2.13 -1.73
C LYS A 74 5.66 -2.81 -2.93
N ALA A 75 6.98 -2.89 -2.97
CA ALA A 75 7.72 -3.53 -4.06
C ALA A 75 7.36 -5.01 -4.18
N LEU A 76 7.29 -5.73 -3.06
CA LEU A 76 6.90 -7.13 -3.03
C LEU A 76 5.46 -7.35 -3.50
N CYS A 77 4.50 -6.62 -2.95
CA CYS A 77 3.09 -6.90 -3.18
C CYS A 77 2.58 -6.33 -4.52
N ARG A 78 2.89 -5.06 -4.81
CA ARG A 78 2.35 -4.34 -5.96
C ARG A 78 3.21 -4.50 -7.21
N TYR A 79 4.53 -4.33 -7.09
CA TYR A 79 5.38 -4.32 -8.29
C TYR A 79 5.77 -5.73 -8.74
N LEU A 80 6.19 -6.60 -7.81
CA LEU A 80 6.45 -8.02 -8.11
C LEU A 80 5.18 -8.89 -8.13
N GLY A 81 4.01 -8.31 -7.80
CA GLY A 81 2.73 -9.00 -7.83
C GLY A 81 2.55 -10.12 -6.80
N LEU A 82 3.40 -10.18 -5.76
CA LEU A 82 3.49 -11.28 -4.79
C LEU A 82 2.46 -11.18 -3.65
N VAL A 83 1.37 -10.43 -3.83
CA VAL A 83 0.33 -10.24 -2.80
C VAL A 83 -0.19 -11.56 -2.19
N LYS A 84 -0.23 -12.66 -2.97
CA LYS A 84 -0.62 -13.99 -2.45
C LYS A 84 0.37 -14.55 -1.42
N ARG A 85 1.67 -14.30 -1.60
CA ARG A 85 2.72 -14.71 -0.65
C ARG A 85 2.63 -13.93 0.66
N TYR A 86 2.24 -12.66 0.59
CA TYR A 86 2.15 -11.75 1.75
C TYR A 86 0.73 -11.54 2.27
N ARG A 87 -0.23 -12.39 1.86
CA ARG A 87 -1.65 -12.28 2.22
C ARG A 87 -1.86 -12.16 3.72
N GLU A 88 -1.32 -13.10 4.48
CA GLU A 88 -1.50 -13.14 5.94
C GLU A 88 -0.85 -11.93 6.63
N LEU A 89 0.30 -11.48 6.13
CA LEU A 89 0.96 -10.28 6.66
C LEU A 89 0.12 -9.03 6.41
N LEU A 90 -0.36 -8.81 5.18
CA LEU A 90 -1.21 -7.65 4.86
C LEU A 90 -2.48 -7.64 5.70
N ARG A 91 -3.15 -8.81 5.81
CA ARG A 91 -4.35 -8.93 6.61
C ARG A 91 -4.07 -8.65 8.09
N LEU A 92 -2.99 -9.21 8.65
CA LEU A 92 -2.58 -8.96 10.03
C LEU A 92 -2.37 -7.46 10.28
N LEU A 93 -1.61 -6.79 9.41
CA LEU A 93 -1.30 -5.37 9.54
C LEU A 93 -2.57 -4.50 9.49
N ILE A 94 -3.47 -4.72 8.51
CA ILE A 94 -4.71 -3.92 8.35
C ILE A 94 -5.68 -4.14 9.52
N MET A 95 -5.77 -5.37 10.02
CA MET A 95 -6.70 -5.73 11.09
C MET A 95 -6.25 -5.28 12.47
N SER A 96 -4.98 -4.92 12.62
CA SER A 96 -4.42 -4.45 13.89
C SER A 96 -4.79 -3.01 14.19
N ASP A 97 -4.92 -2.66 15.47
CA ASP A 97 -5.16 -1.27 15.89
C ASP A 97 -3.88 -0.42 15.85
N ASP A 98 -2.72 -1.04 16.05
CA ASP A 98 -1.40 -0.39 16.04
C ASP A 98 -0.50 -0.93 14.92
N ASP A 99 0.64 -0.26 14.72
CA ASP A 99 1.72 -0.77 13.87
C ASP A 99 2.33 -2.04 14.47
N ILE A 100 2.56 -3.04 13.62
CA ILE A 100 3.26 -4.28 14.00
C ILE A 100 4.55 -4.38 13.22
N GLY A 101 5.65 -4.60 13.95
CA GLY A 101 6.96 -4.75 13.35
C GLY A 101 7.64 -3.40 13.17
N TRP A 102 7.14 -2.53 12.29
CA TRP A 102 7.78 -1.25 11.98
C TRP A 102 6.79 -0.08 11.95
N GLU A 103 7.31 1.13 12.12
CA GLU A 103 6.52 2.37 12.06
C GLU A 103 5.80 2.49 10.70
N ASN A 104 4.52 2.89 10.72
CA ASN A 104 3.65 3.01 9.55
C ASN A 104 3.35 1.69 8.80
N SER A 105 3.61 0.53 9.42
CA SER A 105 3.29 -0.78 8.83
C SER A 105 1.80 -0.94 8.52
N ARG A 106 0.90 -0.44 9.38
CA ARG A 106 -0.56 -0.51 9.14
C ARG A 106 -0.96 0.34 7.94
N MET A 107 -0.52 1.61 7.90
CA MET A 107 -0.76 2.51 6.76
C MET A 107 -0.21 1.92 5.45
N SER A 108 0.99 1.33 5.49
CA SER A 108 1.63 0.68 4.35
C SER A 108 0.76 -0.46 3.78
N ALA A 109 0.19 -1.27 4.66
CA ALA A 109 -0.70 -2.37 4.27
C ALA A 109 -2.06 -1.87 3.77
N ILE A 110 -2.62 -0.83 4.38
CA ILE A 110 -3.85 -0.17 3.90
C ILE A 110 -3.68 0.31 2.46
N ASN A 111 -2.54 0.94 2.13
CA ASN A 111 -2.22 1.38 0.76
C ASN A 111 -2.01 0.24 -0.27
N LEU A 112 -2.09 -1.02 0.18
CA LEU A 112 -2.02 -2.23 -0.63
C LEU A 112 -3.33 -3.05 -0.55
N ALA A 113 -4.37 -2.52 0.09
CA ALA A 113 -5.63 -3.25 0.23
C ALA A 113 -6.38 -3.40 -1.11
N ASP A 114 -6.16 -2.51 -2.07
CA ASP A 114 -6.63 -2.63 -3.45
C ASP A 114 -6.08 -3.89 -4.12
N VAL A 115 -4.76 -4.08 -4.12
CA VAL A 115 -4.12 -5.25 -4.75
C VAL A 115 -4.45 -6.55 -4.00
N TYR A 116 -4.79 -6.46 -2.71
CA TYR A 116 -5.28 -7.59 -1.92
C TYR A 116 -6.72 -7.95 -2.30
N LEU A 117 -7.65 -7.00 -2.25
CA LEU A 117 -9.08 -7.24 -2.46
C LEU A 117 -9.45 -7.51 -3.92
N GLU A 118 -8.57 -7.16 -4.86
CA GLU A 118 -8.66 -7.62 -6.25
C GLU A 118 -8.55 -9.15 -6.36
N LYS A 119 -7.72 -9.78 -5.51
CA LYS A 119 -7.44 -11.23 -5.59
C LYS A 119 -8.16 -12.07 -4.54
N PHE A 120 -8.63 -11.46 -3.45
CA PHE A 120 -9.22 -12.16 -2.31
C PHE A 120 -10.55 -11.55 -1.90
N GLN A 121 -11.58 -12.41 -1.79
CA GLN A 121 -12.84 -12.02 -1.18
C GLN A 121 -12.68 -11.99 0.35
N ASP A 122 -12.57 -10.79 0.91
CA ASP A 122 -12.40 -10.57 2.36
C ASP A 122 -13.26 -9.39 2.82
N ASN A 123 -14.54 -9.68 3.02
CA ASN A 123 -15.53 -8.70 3.44
C ASN A 123 -15.18 -8.06 4.80
N GLU A 124 -14.61 -8.85 5.71
CA GLU A 124 -14.22 -8.37 7.03
C GLU A 124 -13.13 -7.30 6.94
N LEU A 125 -12.13 -7.50 6.08
CA LEU A 125 -11.09 -6.52 5.81
C LEU A 125 -11.68 -5.25 5.17
N GLY A 126 -12.59 -5.38 4.21
CA GLY A 126 -13.32 -4.23 3.64
C GLY A 126 -14.07 -3.43 4.71
N CYS A 127 -14.75 -4.12 5.63
CA CYS A 127 -15.42 -3.49 6.76
C CYS A 127 -14.47 -2.90 7.80
N ARG A 128 -13.27 -3.47 7.97
CA ARG A 128 -12.22 -2.85 8.78
C ARG A 128 -11.76 -1.52 8.18
N LEU A 129 -11.54 -1.44 6.86
CA LEU A 129 -11.19 -0.19 6.19
C LEU A 129 -12.27 0.89 6.37
N SER A 130 -13.55 0.52 6.23
CA SER A 130 -14.66 1.45 6.47
C SER A 130 -14.68 1.96 7.92
N ARG A 131 -14.46 1.09 8.90
CA ARG A 131 -14.35 1.48 10.31
C ARG A 131 -13.15 2.40 10.60
N ILE A 132 -11.99 2.12 10.00
CA ILE A 132 -10.80 2.99 10.12
C ILE A 132 -11.11 4.38 9.56
N MET A 133 -11.72 4.46 8.37
CA MET A 133 -12.11 5.73 7.74
C MET A 133 -13.04 6.57 8.63
N LEU A 134 -14.02 5.91 9.28
CA LEU A 134 -15.06 6.57 10.06
C LEU A 134 -14.66 6.86 11.52
N ASN A 135 -13.50 6.39 11.97
CA ASN A 135 -13.01 6.66 13.31
C ASN A 135 -12.19 7.96 13.35
N GLU A 136 -12.72 9.00 13.98
CA GLU A 136 -12.04 10.31 14.04
C GLU A 136 -10.68 10.27 14.75
N ALA A 137 -10.50 9.35 15.70
CA ALA A 137 -9.27 9.18 16.47
C ALA A 137 -8.23 8.30 15.74
N ASP A 138 -8.61 7.64 14.65
CA ASP A 138 -7.71 6.76 13.92
C ASP A 138 -6.80 7.58 12.99
N ARG A 139 -5.48 7.44 13.17
CA ARG A 139 -4.46 8.17 12.38
C ARG A 139 -4.43 7.78 10.89
N ASP A 140 -4.89 6.58 10.54
CA ASP A 140 -4.87 6.06 9.18
C ASP A 140 -6.19 6.25 8.43
N ARG A 141 -7.12 7.01 9.01
CA ARG A 141 -8.44 7.31 8.44
C ARG A 141 -8.38 7.87 7.01
N LEU A 142 -7.39 8.71 6.70
CA LEU A 142 -7.20 9.27 5.35
C LEU A 142 -6.68 8.21 4.36
N ALA A 143 -5.76 7.34 4.79
CA ALA A 143 -5.28 6.23 3.97
C ALA A 143 -6.42 5.25 3.66
N ALA A 144 -7.23 4.92 4.67
CA ALA A 144 -8.41 4.08 4.51
C ALA A 144 -9.45 4.70 3.56
N ARG A 145 -9.72 6.00 3.69
CA ARG A 145 -10.57 6.73 2.74
C ARG A 145 -10.06 6.60 1.32
N ASN A 146 -8.80 6.96 1.10
CA ASN A 146 -8.21 6.98 -0.24
C ASN A 146 -8.23 5.60 -0.88
N ILE A 147 -7.88 4.55 -0.13
CA ILE A 147 -7.92 3.20 -0.67
C ILE A 147 -9.35 2.73 -0.95
N LEU A 148 -10.34 3.10 -0.13
CA LEU A 148 -11.75 2.79 -0.40
C LEU A 148 -12.24 3.47 -1.67
N VAL A 149 -11.85 4.73 -1.94
CA VAL A 149 -12.16 5.40 -3.22
C VAL A 149 -11.62 4.59 -4.40
N HIS A 150 -10.41 4.03 -4.27
CA HIS A 150 -9.83 3.17 -5.30
C HIS A 150 -10.55 1.82 -5.45
N ILE A 151 -10.77 1.11 -4.35
CA ILE A 151 -11.40 -0.23 -4.36
C ILE A 151 -12.84 -0.19 -4.85
N LEU A 152 -13.57 0.89 -4.54
CA LEU A 152 -14.97 1.08 -4.89
C LEU A 152 -15.15 1.87 -6.21
N GLU A 153 -14.05 2.26 -6.85
CA GLU A 153 -14.03 2.99 -8.13
C GLU A 153 -14.80 4.33 -8.13
N LEU A 154 -14.91 5.00 -6.98
CA LEU A 154 -15.78 6.17 -6.77
C LEU A 154 -15.18 7.49 -7.26
N LYS A 155 -14.02 7.50 -7.93
CA LYS A 155 -13.28 8.73 -8.24
C LYS A 155 -14.10 9.76 -9.03
N SER A 156 -15.00 9.32 -9.91
CA SER A 156 -15.86 10.21 -10.71
C SER A 156 -17.18 10.58 -10.02
N GLU A 157 -17.50 9.94 -8.90
CA GLU A 157 -18.77 10.13 -8.17
C GLU A 157 -18.64 11.11 -7.01
N LEU A 158 -17.42 11.32 -6.51
CA LEU A 158 -17.13 12.19 -5.37
C LEU A 158 -16.81 13.62 -5.81
N ALA A 159 -17.26 14.60 -5.02
CA ALA A 159 -16.95 16.00 -5.27
C ALA A 159 -15.46 16.29 -5.05
N GLU A 160 -14.89 15.74 -3.97
CA GLU A 160 -13.48 15.82 -3.65
C GLU A 160 -12.92 14.41 -3.38
N PRO A 161 -12.52 13.67 -4.42
CA PRO A 161 -12.01 12.30 -4.25
C PRO A 161 -10.77 12.20 -3.37
N PHE A 162 -9.98 13.28 -3.23
CA PHE A 162 -8.75 13.34 -2.42
C PHE A 162 -8.63 14.72 -1.74
N PRO A 163 -9.42 14.98 -0.69
CA PRO A 163 -9.47 16.29 -0.06
C PRO A 163 -8.22 16.53 0.80
N VAL A 164 -7.84 17.79 0.96
CA VAL A 164 -6.74 18.19 1.86
C VAL A 164 -7.18 18.08 3.33
N VAL A 165 -8.44 18.37 3.61
CA VAL A 165 -9.05 18.25 4.95
C VAL A 165 -10.11 17.16 4.90
N PHE A 166 -10.00 16.17 5.78
CA PHE A 166 -10.94 15.08 5.82
C PHE A 166 -12.03 15.31 6.88
N ASP A 167 -13.29 15.34 6.43
CA ASP A 167 -14.49 15.43 7.27
C ASP A 167 -15.33 14.15 7.14
N ILE A 168 -15.58 13.46 8.25
CA ILE A 168 -16.37 12.21 8.27
C ILE A 168 -17.84 12.48 7.95
N ASN A 169 -18.32 13.70 8.20
CA ASN A 169 -19.71 14.09 8.05
C ASN A 169 -20.03 14.62 6.64
N SER A 170 -19.01 14.75 5.79
CA SER A 170 -19.17 15.16 4.40
C SER A 170 -20.01 14.16 3.59
N ASP A 171 -20.68 14.64 2.55
CA ASP A 171 -21.50 13.79 1.69
C ASP A 171 -20.66 12.75 0.92
N ASP A 172 -19.41 13.08 0.60
CA ASP A 172 -18.45 12.13 0.04
C ASP A 172 -18.17 10.97 1.00
N SER A 173 -17.96 11.26 2.30
CA SER A 173 -17.73 10.23 3.33
C SER A 173 -18.93 9.30 3.48
N LYS A 174 -20.15 9.86 3.46
CA LYS A 174 -21.40 9.06 3.49
C LYS A 174 -21.51 8.18 2.24
N THR A 175 -21.16 8.72 1.08
CA THR A 175 -21.19 7.99 -0.20
C THR A 175 -20.21 6.81 -0.18
N ILE A 176 -18.97 7.04 0.28
CA ILE A 176 -17.97 5.97 0.43
C ILE A 176 -18.45 4.91 1.43
N ALA A 177 -18.99 5.33 2.59
CA ALA A 177 -19.49 4.40 3.62
C ALA A 177 -20.63 3.52 3.09
N ALA A 178 -21.63 4.11 2.42
CA ALA A 178 -22.75 3.38 1.84
C ALA A 178 -22.31 2.43 0.71
N ALA A 179 -21.32 2.81 -0.09
CA ALA A 179 -20.73 1.94 -1.11
C ALA A 179 -19.96 0.77 -0.48
N ALA A 180 -19.19 1.02 0.58
CA ALA A 180 -18.48 -0.01 1.33
C ALA A 180 -19.45 -1.01 2.00
N GLU A 181 -20.54 -0.52 2.61
CA GLU A 181 -21.59 -1.35 3.20
C GLU A 181 -22.22 -2.28 2.16
N ARG A 182 -22.57 -1.75 0.99
CA ARG A 182 -23.11 -2.55 -0.12
C ARG A 182 -22.12 -3.58 -0.64
N ARG A 183 -20.84 -3.22 -0.79
CA ARG A 183 -19.79 -4.07 -1.39
C ARG A 183 -19.29 -5.18 -0.46
N PHE A 184 -19.22 -4.89 0.83
CA PHE A 184 -18.61 -5.78 1.83
C PHE A 184 -19.61 -6.33 2.84
N HIS A 185 -20.88 -5.92 2.79
CA HIS A 185 -21.93 -6.35 3.72
C HIS A 185 -21.58 -6.03 5.19
N CYS A 186 -21.11 -4.81 5.43
CA CYS A 186 -20.75 -4.37 6.76
C CYS A 186 -21.99 -4.17 7.63
N SER A 187 -21.94 -4.62 8.87
CA SER A 187 -22.94 -4.21 9.86
C SER A 187 -22.68 -2.74 10.20
N THR A 188 -23.65 -1.87 9.97
CA THR A 188 -23.57 -0.45 10.29
C THR A 188 -23.23 -0.27 11.78
N PRO A 189 -22.15 0.43 12.15
CA PRO A 189 -21.96 0.83 13.54
C PRO A 189 -23.10 1.76 13.93
N ALA A 190 -23.78 1.47 15.05
CA ALA A 190 -24.97 2.21 15.52
C ALA A 190 -24.76 3.74 15.72
N ALA A 191 -23.52 4.23 15.65
CA ALA A 191 -23.14 5.62 15.84
C ALA A 191 -23.42 6.55 14.64
N LEU A 192 -23.84 6.02 13.48
CA LEU A 192 -24.19 6.83 12.29
C LEU A 192 -25.69 7.10 12.14
N LEU A 193 -26.51 6.72 13.14
CA LEU A 193 -27.98 6.86 13.12
C LEU A 193 -28.52 8.08 13.87
N HIS A 194 -27.66 8.98 14.37
CA HIS A 194 -28.07 10.13 15.17
C HIS A 194 -27.39 11.43 14.72
#